data_AF-Q7P8H9-F1
#
_entry.id   AF-Q7P8H9-F1
#
_cell.length_a   1.000
_cell.length_b   1.000
_cell.length_c   1.000
_cell.angle_alpha   90.00
_cell.angle_beta   90.00
_cell.angle_gamma   90.00
#
_symmetry.space_group_name_H-M   'P 1'
#
loop_
_entity.id
_entity.type
_entity.pdbx_description
1 polymer ?
#
loop_
_entity_poly.entity_id
_entity_poly.type
_entity_poly.pdbx_seq_one_letter_code
_entity_poly.pdbx_strand_id
1 'polypeptide(L)'
;MADFNSHIITNAGRNLLARALAGEGKVIFTKAAFGDQKHSGNLREVTELKNKKLDLNVMNIRNDNGTAILTVQISNENVEQSFQTEEFGVYAKIEGDITEILYSYTTAVSADTFPNNRLGKTYESIQDIYMAISSDIEAEIYVRDGVIYLTRDIANQVYTETGLTAVGTLKGRNNLEADKQYLADNGHWYKNIGGNRTWEATSGTPDEQLIPITWKYLYESLNNKENQLIQNLNGILGQNNGEFPVEQAVARNVYYFPRNQKYYYCLKSQTSRVSVPNADFEGIIYLSKS
;
A
#
# COMPACT_ATOMS: atom_id res chain seq x y z
N MET A 1 -20.14 -19.84 -5.76
CA MET A 1 -19.56 -19.37 -4.49
C MET A 1 -20.46 -19.85 -3.38
N ALA A 2 -19.88 -20.41 -2.33
CA ALA A 2 -20.63 -20.84 -1.15
C ALA A 2 -21.33 -19.65 -0.51
N ASP A 3 -22.50 -19.91 0.05
CA ASP A 3 -23.25 -18.96 0.86
C ASP A 3 -23.01 -19.27 2.34
N PHE A 4 -22.59 -18.26 3.11
CA PHE A 4 -22.19 -18.42 4.51
C PHE A 4 -23.14 -17.64 5.43
N ASN A 5 -23.35 -18.18 6.64
CA ASN A 5 -24.02 -17.43 7.70
C ASN A 5 -23.17 -16.20 8.10
N SER A 6 -23.79 -15.29 8.84
CA SER A 6 -23.05 -14.20 9.49
C SER A 6 -21.98 -14.73 10.44
N HIS A 7 -20.85 -14.04 10.49
CA HIS A 7 -19.75 -14.39 11.39
C HIS A 7 -20.16 -14.25 12.86
N ILE A 8 -19.76 -15.24 13.65
CA ILE A 8 -19.91 -15.26 15.10
C ILE A 8 -18.53 -15.04 15.71
N ILE A 9 -18.38 -13.99 16.53
CA ILE A 9 -17.17 -13.80 17.34
C ILE A 9 -17.17 -14.86 18.46
N THR A 10 -16.10 -15.64 18.54
CA THR A 10 -15.92 -16.68 19.56
C THR A 10 -15.66 -16.05 20.93
N ASN A 11 -15.75 -16.85 22.00
CA ASN A 11 -15.39 -16.41 23.34
C ASN A 11 -13.90 -16.00 23.41
N ALA A 12 -13.02 -16.71 22.68
CA ALA A 12 -11.61 -16.35 22.57
C ALA A 12 -11.42 -15.01 21.84
N GLY A 13 -12.18 -14.77 20.75
CA GLY A 13 -12.19 -13.50 20.03
C GLY A 13 -12.67 -12.33 20.90
N ARG A 14 -13.73 -12.52 21.69
CA ARG A 14 -14.20 -11.50 22.65
C ARG A 14 -13.16 -11.22 23.73
N ASN A 15 -12.51 -12.25 24.27
CA ASN A 15 -11.44 -12.08 25.25
C ASN A 15 -10.25 -11.33 24.64
N LEU A 16 -9.87 -11.64 23.40
CA LEU A 16 -8.82 -10.92 22.68
C LEU A 16 -9.17 -9.44 22.53
N LEU A 17 -10.40 -9.10 22.16
CA LEU A 17 -10.85 -7.71 22.06
C LEU A 17 -10.81 -7.00 23.43
N ALA A 18 -11.22 -7.68 24.51
CA ALA A 18 -11.13 -7.14 25.86
C ALA A 18 -9.69 -6.86 26.31
N ARG A 19 -8.74 -7.74 25.94
CA ARG A 19 -7.31 -7.52 26.17
C ARG A 19 -6.76 -6.33 25.38
N ALA A 20 -7.16 -6.18 24.11
CA ALA A 20 -6.79 -5.03 23.30
C ALA A 20 -7.30 -3.71 23.91
N LEU A 21 -8.56 -3.70 24.37
CA LEU A 21 -9.16 -2.57 25.10
C LEU A 21 -8.43 -2.23 26.40
N ALA A 22 -7.93 -3.24 27.11
CA ALA A 22 -7.14 -3.07 28.31
C ALA A 22 -5.71 -2.53 28.03
N GLY A 23 -5.36 -2.32 26.76
CA GLY A 23 -4.06 -1.77 26.35
C GLY A 23 -2.95 -2.82 26.28
N GLU A 24 -3.28 -4.12 26.22
CA GLU A 24 -2.26 -5.19 26.11
C GLU A 24 -1.55 -5.22 24.75
N GLY A 25 -2.09 -4.55 23.73
CA GLY A 25 -1.48 -4.41 22.41
C GLY A 25 -2.51 -4.34 21.30
N LYS A 26 -2.03 -4.18 20.06
CA LYS A 26 -2.90 -4.10 18.87
C LYS A 26 -3.40 -5.48 18.45
N VAL A 27 -4.63 -5.55 17.93
CA VAL A 27 -5.15 -6.79 17.35
C VAL A 27 -4.56 -6.98 15.96
N ILE A 28 -3.90 -8.12 15.76
CA ILE A 28 -3.33 -8.54 14.48
C ILE A 28 -4.13 -9.71 13.95
N PHE A 29 -4.79 -9.52 12.83
CA PHE A 29 -5.43 -10.59 12.06
C PHE A 29 -4.38 -11.30 11.22
N THR A 30 -4.22 -12.60 11.45
CA THR A 30 -3.06 -13.37 10.97
C THR A 30 -3.37 -14.17 9.72
N LYS A 31 -4.57 -14.78 9.66
CA LYS A 31 -5.05 -15.55 8.51
C LYS A 31 -6.56 -15.76 8.57
N ALA A 32 -7.12 -16.17 7.44
CA ALA A 32 -8.42 -16.82 7.40
C ALA A 32 -8.25 -18.30 6.98
N ALA A 33 -9.28 -19.12 7.10
CA ALA A 33 -9.20 -20.51 6.67
C ALA A 33 -10.56 -21.07 6.27
N PHE A 34 -10.55 -22.01 5.32
CA PHE A 34 -11.69 -22.88 5.00
C PHE A 34 -11.53 -24.26 5.65
N GLY A 35 -12.66 -24.87 5.98
CA GLY A 35 -12.77 -26.28 6.36
C GLY A 35 -13.97 -26.95 5.68
N ASP A 36 -14.01 -28.28 5.75
CA ASP A 36 -15.02 -29.12 5.10
C ASP A 36 -15.98 -29.84 6.04
N GLN A 37 -16.02 -29.40 7.30
CA GLN A 37 -16.96 -29.89 8.30
C GLN A 37 -17.58 -28.73 9.07
N LYS A 38 -18.58 -29.01 9.91
CA LYS A 38 -19.25 -28.02 10.76
C LYS A 38 -19.25 -28.47 12.21
N HIS A 39 -18.95 -27.54 13.11
CA HIS A 39 -19.25 -27.71 14.53
C HIS A 39 -20.76 -27.72 14.76
N SER A 40 -21.17 -28.45 15.80
CA SER A 40 -22.55 -28.45 16.32
C SER A 40 -22.58 -27.83 17.71
N GLY A 41 -23.75 -27.33 18.13
CA GLY A 41 -23.91 -26.72 19.45
C GLY A 41 -23.58 -25.23 19.47
N ASN A 42 -23.02 -24.74 20.59
CA ASN A 42 -22.74 -23.32 20.77
C ASN A 42 -21.47 -22.91 20.01
N LEU A 43 -21.65 -22.31 18.83
CA LEU A 43 -20.56 -21.88 17.97
C LEU A 43 -19.65 -20.81 18.60
N ARG A 44 -20.08 -20.12 19.67
CA ARG A 44 -19.22 -19.17 20.40
C ARG A 44 -18.11 -19.84 21.18
N GLU A 45 -18.25 -21.12 21.52
CA GLU A 45 -17.26 -21.87 22.30
C GLU A 45 -16.20 -22.56 21.42
N VAL A 46 -16.35 -22.48 20.10
CA VAL A 46 -15.42 -23.08 19.14
C VAL A 46 -14.07 -22.34 19.20
N THR A 47 -12.98 -23.09 19.25
CA THR A 47 -11.60 -22.58 19.35
C THR A 47 -10.75 -22.83 18.10
N GLU A 48 -11.21 -23.69 17.19
CA GLU A 48 -10.55 -24.04 15.94
C GLU A 48 -11.58 -24.51 14.91
N LEU A 49 -11.21 -24.59 13.63
CA LEU A 49 -12.07 -25.23 12.62
C LEU A 49 -12.14 -26.74 12.87
N LYS A 50 -13.31 -27.34 12.62
CA LYS A 50 -13.52 -28.77 12.86
C LYS A 50 -12.64 -29.64 11.98
N ASN A 51 -12.49 -29.26 10.72
CA ASN A 51 -11.58 -29.90 9.78
C ASN A 51 -11.03 -28.87 8.80
N LYS A 52 -9.99 -28.16 9.24
CA LYS A 52 -9.30 -27.16 8.41
C LYS A 52 -8.68 -27.80 7.17
N LYS A 53 -8.91 -27.20 6.00
CA LYS A 53 -8.38 -27.65 4.70
C LYS A 53 -7.42 -26.67 4.05
N LEU A 54 -7.64 -25.38 4.23
CA LEU A 54 -6.88 -24.36 3.51
C LEU A 54 -6.74 -23.11 4.37
N ASP A 55 -5.50 -22.68 4.60
CA ASP A 55 -5.21 -21.34 5.13
C ASP A 55 -5.25 -20.32 3.98
N LEU A 56 -5.78 -19.14 4.27
CA LEU A 56 -5.97 -18.03 3.35
C LEU A 56 -5.18 -16.82 3.85
N ASN A 57 -4.61 -16.08 2.90
CA ASN A 57 -3.83 -14.90 3.22
C ASN A 57 -4.75 -13.72 3.48
N VAL A 58 -4.55 -13.04 4.61
CA VAL A 58 -5.17 -11.76 4.90
C VAL A 58 -4.37 -10.66 4.21
N MET A 59 -5.01 -9.93 3.31
CA MET A 59 -4.38 -8.84 2.54
C MET A 59 -4.55 -7.48 3.21
N ASN A 60 -5.74 -7.23 3.76
CA ASN A 60 -6.08 -5.94 4.36
C ASN A 60 -7.20 -6.13 5.40
N ILE A 61 -7.31 -5.19 6.34
CA ILE A 61 -8.48 -5.04 7.18
C ILE A 61 -8.81 -3.56 7.31
N ARG A 62 -10.11 -3.24 7.29
CA ARG A 62 -10.60 -1.90 7.54
C ARG A 62 -11.83 -1.94 8.45
N ASN A 63 -12.02 -0.90 9.24
CA ASN A 63 -13.26 -0.69 9.98
C ASN A 63 -14.13 0.27 9.18
N ASP A 64 -15.34 -0.16 8.86
CA ASP A 64 -16.37 0.67 8.26
C ASP A 64 -17.57 0.71 9.21
N ASN A 65 -17.70 1.82 9.95
CA ASN A 65 -18.82 2.11 10.85
C ASN A 65 -19.17 0.96 11.83
N GLY A 66 -18.16 0.30 12.40
CA GLY A 66 -18.33 -0.82 13.35
C GLY A 66 -18.33 -2.20 12.71
N THR A 67 -18.12 -2.29 11.39
CA THR A 67 -17.92 -3.55 10.66
C THR A 67 -16.46 -3.70 10.28
N ALA A 68 -15.80 -4.75 10.76
CA ALA A 68 -14.51 -5.18 10.24
C ALA A 68 -14.72 -5.78 8.86
N ILE A 69 -14.08 -5.21 7.85
CA ILE A 69 -14.01 -5.77 6.51
C ILE A 69 -12.60 -6.31 6.31
N LEU A 70 -12.50 -7.63 6.20
CA LEU A 70 -11.25 -8.35 6.00
C LEU A 70 -11.13 -8.76 4.52
N THR A 71 -10.14 -8.22 3.81
CA THR A 71 -9.85 -8.60 2.44
C THR A 71 -8.91 -9.81 2.45
N VAL A 72 -9.36 -10.93 1.86
CA VAL A 72 -8.60 -12.19 1.81
C VAL A 72 -8.28 -12.58 0.38
N GLN A 73 -7.10 -13.15 0.18
CA GLN A 73 -6.73 -13.84 -1.06
C GLN A 73 -7.06 -15.32 -0.94
N ILE A 74 -7.75 -15.84 -1.94
CA ILE A 74 -8.12 -17.24 -2.06
C ILE A 74 -7.38 -17.79 -3.28
N SER A 75 -6.60 -18.84 -3.07
CA SER A 75 -5.92 -19.57 -4.15
C SER A 75 -6.06 -21.07 -3.94
N ASN A 76 -6.29 -21.81 -5.02
CA ASN A 76 -6.27 -23.27 -4.98
C ASN A 76 -4.89 -23.87 -5.31
N GLU A 77 -3.85 -23.05 -5.50
CA GLU A 77 -2.53 -23.48 -5.96
C GLU A 77 -2.01 -24.70 -5.19
N ASN A 78 -2.17 -24.68 -3.87
CA ASN A 78 -1.71 -25.71 -2.94
C ASN A 78 -2.82 -26.69 -2.49
N VAL A 79 -3.92 -26.81 -3.25
CA VAL A 79 -5.04 -27.71 -2.94
C VAL A 79 -4.93 -29.01 -3.75
N GLU A 80 -4.62 -30.11 -3.06
CA GLU A 80 -4.46 -31.42 -3.69
C GLU A 80 -5.78 -32.14 -4.00
N GLN A 81 -6.77 -31.97 -3.13
CA GLN A 81 -8.08 -32.63 -3.21
C GLN A 81 -9.19 -31.60 -3.09
N SER A 82 -10.21 -31.71 -3.93
CA SER A 82 -11.37 -30.82 -3.85
C SER A 82 -12.15 -31.11 -2.56
N PHE A 83 -12.73 -30.07 -1.95
CA PHE A 83 -13.48 -30.20 -0.71
C PHE A 83 -14.68 -29.26 -0.68
N GLN A 84 -15.69 -29.57 0.14
CA GLN A 84 -16.83 -28.67 0.35
C GLN A 84 -16.42 -27.56 1.32
N THR A 85 -16.75 -26.31 1.01
CA THR A 85 -16.48 -25.15 1.87
C THR A 85 -17.57 -25.01 2.91
N GLU A 86 -17.49 -25.82 3.97
CA GLU A 86 -18.55 -25.96 4.98
C GLU A 86 -18.38 -25.02 6.18
N GLU A 87 -17.16 -24.62 6.48
CA GLU A 87 -16.83 -23.69 7.55
C GLU A 87 -15.74 -22.70 7.13
N PHE A 88 -15.79 -21.52 7.74
CA PHE A 88 -14.81 -20.47 7.56
C PHE A 88 -14.44 -19.85 8.91
N GLY A 89 -13.15 -19.63 9.12
CA GLY A 89 -12.61 -19.09 10.36
C GLY A 89 -11.64 -17.96 10.09
N VAL A 90 -11.64 -16.97 10.99
CA VAL A 90 -10.65 -15.88 10.99
C VAL A 90 -9.83 -15.99 12.27
N TYR A 91 -8.51 -15.91 12.13
CA TYR A 91 -7.57 -16.01 13.24
C TYR A 91 -6.94 -14.65 13.52
N ALA A 92 -6.71 -14.39 14.81
CA ALA A 92 -6.07 -13.16 15.27
C ALA A 92 -5.28 -13.37 16.56
N LYS A 93 -4.42 -12.42 16.89
CA LYS A 93 -3.66 -12.35 18.14
C LYS A 93 -3.42 -10.91 18.58
N ILE A 94 -2.99 -10.73 19.83
CA ILE A 94 -2.44 -9.43 20.26
C ILE A 94 -0.99 -9.32 19.78
N GLU A 95 -0.55 -8.10 19.45
CA GLU A 95 0.85 -7.82 19.19
C GLU A 95 1.75 -8.29 20.34
N GLY A 96 2.76 -9.09 20.00
CA GLY A 96 3.64 -9.72 21.00
C GLY A 96 3.22 -11.13 21.42
N ASP A 97 1.96 -11.53 21.21
CA ASP A 97 1.53 -12.91 21.46
C ASP A 97 2.18 -13.85 20.42
N ILE A 98 2.60 -15.02 20.90
CA ILE A 98 3.18 -16.08 20.05
C ILE A 98 2.09 -16.80 19.28
N THR A 99 0.98 -17.12 19.95
CA THR A 99 -0.11 -17.94 19.42
C THR A 99 -1.30 -17.11 18.98
N GLU A 100 -1.87 -17.47 17.84
CA GLU A 100 -3.17 -16.96 17.38
C GLU A 100 -4.33 -17.76 17.96
N ILE A 101 -5.50 -17.14 17.99
CA ILE A 101 -6.76 -17.77 18.37
C ILE A 101 -7.77 -17.67 17.22
N LEU A 102 -8.78 -18.55 17.21
CA LEU A 102 -9.92 -18.41 16.32
C LEU A 102 -10.77 -17.23 16.78
N TYR A 103 -10.67 -16.10 16.10
CA TYR A 103 -11.38 -14.86 16.43
C TYR A 103 -12.86 -14.94 16.08
N SER A 104 -13.16 -15.37 14.85
CA SER A 104 -14.54 -15.52 14.37
C SER A 104 -14.72 -16.82 13.59
N TYR A 105 -15.96 -17.32 13.61
CA TYR A 105 -16.35 -18.58 12.98
C TYR A 105 -17.69 -18.39 12.24
N THR A 106 -17.82 -19.03 11.10
CA THR A 106 -19.10 -19.17 10.39
C THR A 106 -19.17 -20.52 9.67
N THR A 107 -20.40 -20.93 9.35
CA THR A 107 -20.70 -22.16 8.62
C THR A 107 -21.50 -21.84 7.37
N ALA A 108 -21.29 -22.62 6.32
CA ALA A 108 -22.03 -22.48 5.08
C ALA A 108 -23.53 -22.76 5.28
N VAL A 109 -24.39 -21.91 4.73
CA VAL A 109 -25.81 -22.20 4.49
C VAL A 109 -25.91 -23.15 3.29
N SER A 110 -25.18 -22.83 2.23
CA SER A 110 -25.02 -23.66 1.04
C SER A 110 -23.53 -23.77 0.72
N ALA A 111 -22.95 -24.94 0.92
CA ALA A 111 -21.55 -25.19 0.59
C ALA A 111 -21.33 -25.24 -0.92
N ASP A 112 -20.13 -24.84 -1.33
CA ASP A 112 -19.66 -24.95 -2.71
C ASP A 112 -18.37 -25.77 -2.73
N THR A 113 -18.09 -26.42 -3.86
CA THR A 113 -16.91 -27.25 -4.01
C THR A 113 -15.70 -26.38 -4.34
N PHE A 114 -14.72 -26.33 -3.44
CA PHE A 114 -13.44 -25.70 -3.74
C PHE A 114 -12.60 -26.66 -4.60
N PRO A 115 -12.17 -26.25 -5.81
CA PRO A 115 -11.50 -27.13 -6.75
C PRO A 115 -10.04 -27.36 -6.37
N ASN A 116 -9.54 -28.60 -6.52
CA ASN A 116 -8.10 -28.86 -6.51
C ASN A 116 -7.38 -28.27 -7.72
N ASN A 117 -6.05 -28.15 -7.62
CA ASN A 117 -5.19 -27.67 -8.70
C ASN A 117 -4.44 -28.80 -9.45
N ARG A 118 -4.94 -30.05 -9.42
CA ARG A 118 -4.24 -31.18 -10.07
C ARG A 118 -4.09 -31.02 -11.58
N LEU A 119 -4.97 -30.26 -12.22
CA LEU A 119 -4.94 -29.98 -13.65
C LEU A 119 -4.08 -28.75 -14.01
N GLY A 120 -3.39 -28.16 -13.03
CA GLY A 120 -2.48 -27.02 -13.23
C GLY A 120 -3.19 -25.70 -13.57
N LYS A 121 -4.49 -25.61 -13.34
CA LYS A 121 -5.27 -24.38 -13.51
C LYS A 121 -5.48 -23.72 -12.15
N THR A 122 -4.61 -22.78 -11.81
CA THR A 122 -4.72 -22.00 -10.59
C THR A 122 -5.96 -21.10 -10.66
N TYR A 123 -6.83 -21.25 -9.68
CA TYR A 123 -7.90 -20.32 -9.36
C TYR A 123 -7.38 -19.34 -8.31
N GLU A 124 -7.52 -18.05 -8.59
CA GLU A 124 -7.22 -16.97 -7.65
C GLU A 124 -8.39 -16.00 -7.57
N SER A 125 -8.68 -15.53 -6.36
CA SER A 125 -9.74 -14.55 -6.10
C SER A 125 -9.40 -13.70 -4.88
N ILE A 126 -9.86 -12.45 -4.88
CA ILE A 126 -9.82 -11.55 -3.73
C ILE A 126 -11.26 -11.32 -3.28
N GLN A 127 -11.52 -11.51 -1.99
CA GLN A 127 -12.86 -11.36 -1.42
C GLN A 127 -12.84 -10.56 -0.13
N ASP A 128 -13.85 -9.71 0.05
CA ASP A 128 -14.09 -8.98 1.28
C ASP A 128 -15.03 -9.79 2.19
N ILE A 129 -14.58 -10.00 3.43
CA ILE A 129 -15.29 -10.73 4.47
C ILE A 129 -15.77 -9.73 5.52
N TYR A 130 -17.08 -9.66 5.71
CA TYR A 130 -17.73 -8.72 6.61
C TYR A 130 -17.95 -9.38 7.98
N MET A 131 -17.38 -8.77 9.01
CA MET A 131 -17.50 -9.21 10.39
C MET A 131 -17.96 -8.04 11.24
N ALA A 132 -19.03 -8.23 12.02
CA ALA A 132 -19.40 -7.23 13.03
C ALA A 132 -18.28 -7.12 14.07
N ILE A 133 -17.85 -5.89 14.39
CA ILE A 133 -17.07 -5.60 15.61
C ILE A 133 -18.08 -5.11 16.65
N SER A 134 -17.89 -5.47 17.92
CA SER A 134 -18.69 -4.87 19.00
C SER A 134 -18.46 -3.35 18.98
N SER A 135 -19.54 -2.57 18.93
CA SER A 135 -19.55 -1.11 18.72
C SER A 135 -18.74 -0.29 19.72
N ASP A 136 -18.41 -0.87 20.88
CA ASP A 136 -17.76 -0.17 21.99
C ASP A 136 -16.23 -0.30 21.95
N ILE A 137 -15.67 -0.81 20.85
CA ILE A 137 -14.25 -1.14 20.73
C ILE A 137 -13.60 -0.30 19.65
N GLU A 138 -13.05 0.86 20.04
CA GLU A 138 -12.02 1.59 19.29
C GLU A 138 -10.70 0.79 19.36
N ALA A 139 -10.69 -0.45 18.87
CA ALA A 139 -9.43 -1.13 18.60
C ALA A 139 -8.87 -0.53 17.32
N GLU A 140 -7.70 0.11 17.40
CA GLU A 140 -6.86 0.31 16.22
C GLU A 140 -6.52 -1.08 15.66
N ILE A 141 -7.29 -1.51 14.67
CA ILE A 141 -7.06 -2.78 13.98
C ILE A 141 -5.88 -2.56 13.04
N TYR A 142 -4.79 -3.27 13.28
CA TYR A 142 -3.55 -3.11 12.54
C TYR A 142 -3.18 -4.42 11.82
N VAL A 143 -2.97 -4.36 10.50
CA VAL A 143 -2.31 -5.44 9.76
C VAL A 143 -0.81 -5.19 9.83
N ARG A 144 -0.04 -6.20 10.26
CA ARG A 144 1.42 -6.10 10.22
C ARG A 144 1.93 -6.06 8.78
N ASP A 145 2.99 -5.27 8.58
CA ASP A 145 3.84 -5.17 7.40
C ASP A 145 3.89 -6.44 6.55
N GLY A 146 3.33 -6.33 5.36
CA GLY A 146 3.32 -7.41 4.38
C GLY A 146 2.05 -7.37 3.56
N VAL A 147 1.81 -6.27 2.85
CA VAL A 147 0.93 -6.32 1.69
C VAL A 147 1.59 -7.32 0.72
N ILE A 148 1.20 -8.59 0.78
CA ILE A 148 1.79 -9.67 -0.03
C ILE A 148 1.55 -9.36 -1.53
N TYR A 149 0.43 -8.70 -1.84
CA TYR A 149 0.09 -8.15 -3.14
C TYR A 149 -0.54 -6.76 -3.01
N LEU A 150 0.10 -5.76 -3.61
CA LEU A 150 -0.41 -4.38 -3.62
C LEU A 150 -1.40 -4.19 -4.77
N THR A 151 -2.70 -4.25 -4.49
CA THR A 151 -3.73 -3.87 -5.48
C THR A 151 -3.85 -2.35 -5.57
N ARG A 152 -4.41 -1.83 -6.67
CA ARG A 152 -4.62 -0.38 -6.84
C ARG A 152 -5.46 0.22 -5.70
N ASP A 153 -6.49 -0.49 -5.27
CA ASP A 153 -7.41 -0.03 -4.22
C ASP A 153 -6.73 -0.02 -2.84
N ILE A 154 -5.97 -1.07 -2.51
CA ILE A 154 -5.17 -1.13 -1.28
C ILE A 154 -4.09 -0.03 -1.30
N ALA A 155 -3.42 0.16 -2.43
CA ALA A 155 -2.40 1.21 -2.56
C ALA A 155 -2.97 2.60 -2.36
N ASN A 156 -4.15 2.86 -2.92
CA ASN A 156 -4.84 4.12 -2.68
C ASN A 156 -5.19 4.24 -1.18
N GLN A 157 -5.82 3.24 -0.58
CA GLN A 157 -6.19 3.31 0.83
C GLN A 157 -4.99 3.57 1.75
N VAL A 158 -3.89 2.83 1.58
CA VAL A 158 -2.74 2.87 2.51
C VAL A 158 -1.82 4.06 2.25
N TYR A 159 -1.57 4.42 0.99
CA TYR A 159 -0.52 5.39 0.63
C TYR A 159 -1.04 6.74 0.14
N THR A 160 -2.36 6.94 0.11
CA THR A 160 -2.96 8.21 -0.34
C THR A 160 -3.73 8.95 0.75
N GLU A 161 -3.62 8.54 2.02
CA GLU A 161 -4.05 9.36 3.15
C GLU A 161 -3.21 10.65 3.17
N THR A 162 -3.84 11.78 2.87
CA THR A 162 -3.13 13.06 2.67
C THR A 162 -3.23 14.03 3.85
N GLY A 163 -4.00 13.70 4.90
CA GLY A 163 -4.30 14.64 5.99
C GLY A 163 -5.12 15.86 5.56
N LEU A 164 -5.64 15.88 4.33
CA LEU A 164 -6.45 16.96 3.77
C LEU A 164 -7.93 16.71 4.08
N THR A 165 -8.69 17.77 4.35
CA THR A 165 -10.13 17.62 4.62
C THR A 165 -10.87 17.23 3.33
N ALA A 166 -11.55 16.08 3.36
CA ALA A 166 -12.47 15.67 2.33
C ALA A 166 -13.77 16.47 2.44
N VAL A 167 -14.16 17.14 1.35
CA VAL A 167 -15.37 17.98 1.35
C VAL A 167 -16.54 17.26 0.68
N GLY A 168 -16.28 16.24 -0.15
CA GLY A 168 -17.28 15.41 -0.82
C GLY A 168 -17.22 15.53 -2.34
N THR A 169 -18.34 15.25 -3.02
CA THR A 169 -18.43 15.24 -4.49
C THR A 169 -18.10 16.59 -5.11
N LEU A 170 -17.37 16.57 -6.23
CA LEU A 170 -17.01 17.73 -7.05
C LEU A 170 -18.23 18.31 -7.79
N LYS A 171 -19.04 17.41 -8.37
CA LYS A 171 -20.29 17.73 -9.07
C LYS A 171 -21.28 18.42 -8.12
N GLY A 172 -21.91 19.50 -8.61
CA GLY A 172 -22.89 20.27 -7.85
C GLY A 172 -22.31 21.40 -6.98
N ARG A 173 -21.00 21.66 -7.04
CA ARG A 173 -20.35 22.75 -6.28
C ARG A 173 -20.24 24.04 -7.09
N ASN A 174 -20.37 25.17 -6.40
CA ASN A 174 -20.14 26.50 -6.98
C ASN A 174 -18.75 27.07 -6.63
N ASN A 175 -18.05 26.44 -5.68
CA ASN A 175 -16.74 26.86 -5.22
C ASN A 175 -15.89 25.66 -4.79
N LEU A 176 -14.58 25.82 -4.93
CA LEU A 176 -13.56 24.95 -4.34
C LEU A 176 -12.70 25.79 -3.41
N GLU A 177 -12.36 25.19 -2.29
CA GLU A 177 -11.46 25.72 -1.27
C GLU A 177 -10.05 25.17 -1.52
N ALA A 178 -9.05 25.97 -1.17
CA ALA A 178 -7.65 25.58 -1.26
C ALA A 178 -7.35 24.36 -0.36
N ASP A 179 -6.49 23.46 -0.83
CA ASP A 179 -5.99 22.32 -0.05
C ASP A 179 -7.09 21.38 0.48
N LYS A 180 -8.23 21.34 -0.22
CA LYS A 180 -9.33 20.42 0.04
C LYS A 180 -9.41 19.31 -0.99
N GLN A 181 -10.06 18.20 -0.60
CA GLN A 181 -10.27 17.06 -1.49
C GLN A 181 -11.71 16.97 -2.00
N TYR A 182 -11.84 16.62 -3.28
CA TYR A 182 -13.12 16.49 -3.97
C TYR A 182 -13.20 15.16 -4.73
N LEU A 183 -14.34 14.46 -4.62
CA LEU A 183 -14.60 13.21 -5.33
C LEU A 183 -15.17 13.50 -6.72
N ALA A 184 -14.43 13.11 -7.76
CA ALA A 184 -14.83 13.29 -9.15
C ALA A 184 -15.75 12.16 -9.65
N ASP A 185 -16.38 12.37 -10.81
CA ASP A 185 -17.32 11.40 -11.41
C ASP A 185 -16.64 10.07 -11.80
N ASN A 186 -15.31 10.07 -11.95
CA ASN A 186 -14.52 8.86 -12.20
C ASN A 186 -14.22 8.03 -10.93
N GLY A 187 -14.75 8.44 -9.77
CA GLY A 187 -14.57 7.73 -8.50
C GLY A 187 -13.21 7.96 -7.83
N HIS A 188 -12.44 8.96 -8.25
CA HIS A 188 -11.15 9.30 -7.64
C HIS A 188 -11.21 10.63 -6.87
N TRP A 189 -10.42 10.71 -5.80
CA TRP A 189 -10.24 11.93 -5.02
C TRP A 189 -9.17 12.82 -5.64
N TYR A 190 -9.43 14.13 -5.64
CA TYR A 190 -8.54 15.15 -6.19
C TYR A 190 -8.27 16.26 -5.19
N LYS A 191 -7.01 16.70 -5.08
CA LYS A 191 -6.60 17.87 -4.30
C LYS A 191 -6.75 19.13 -5.15
N ASN A 192 -7.45 20.14 -4.63
CA ASN A 192 -7.42 21.46 -5.25
C ASN A 192 -6.13 22.21 -4.89
N ILE A 193 -5.30 22.48 -5.90
CA ILE A 193 -4.07 23.29 -5.77
C ILE A 193 -4.25 24.72 -6.33
N GLY A 194 -5.40 25.03 -6.91
CA GLY A 194 -5.70 26.33 -7.53
C GLY A 194 -6.09 27.44 -6.55
N GLY A 195 -6.00 27.20 -5.24
CA GLY A 195 -6.50 28.12 -4.22
C GLY A 195 -8.04 28.13 -4.10
N ASN A 196 -8.58 29.11 -3.38
CA ASN A 196 -10.02 29.32 -3.31
C ASN A 196 -10.52 29.85 -4.66
N ARG A 197 -11.44 29.13 -5.32
CA ARG A 197 -11.89 29.47 -6.67
C ARG A 197 -13.35 29.11 -6.91
N THR A 198 -13.95 29.81 -7.87
CA THR A 198 -15.27 29.46 -8.39
C THR A 198 -15.19 28.14 -9.16
N TRP A 199 -16.23 27.32 -9.04
CA TRP A 199 -16.36 26.05 -9.74
C TRP A 199 -17.68 26.02 -10.49
N GLU A 200 -17.67 25.48 -11.69
CA GLU A 200 -18.90 25.30 -12.45
C GLU A 200 -19.58 24.02 -11.97
N ALA A 201 -20.76 24.18 -11.36
CA ALA A 201 -21.52 23.11 -10.71
C ALA A 201 -21.90 21.92 -11.61
N THR A 202 -21.63 22.01 -12.90
CA THR A 202 -22.00 21.02 -13.92
C THR A 202 -20.93 19.98 -14.21
N SER A 203 -19.64 20.23 -13.89
CA SER A 203 -18.58 19.24 -14.15
C SER A 203 -18.18 18.48 -12.89
N GLY A 204 -18.34 17.16 -12.92
CA GLY A 204 -17.61 16.23 -12.04
C GLY A 204 -16.26 15.82 -12.63
N THR A 205 -15.86 16.45 -13.75
CA THR A 205 -14.58 16.24 -14.42
C THR A 205 -13.54 17.21 -13.84
N PRO A 206 -12.42 16.69 -13.29
CA PRO A 206 -11.32 17.51 -12.79
C PRO A 206 -10.63 18.30 -13.90
N ASP A 207 -10.13 19.49 -13.58
CA ASP A 207 -9.23 20.27 -14.43
C ASP A 207 -7.77 20.15 -13.96
N GLU A 208 -6.86 20.90 -14.58
CA GLU A 208 -5.42 20.82 -14.30
C GLU A 208 -5.03 21.27 -12.88
N GLN A 209 -5.88 22.04 -12.21
CA GLN A 209 -5.67 22.49 -10.83
C GLN A 209 -6.25 21.51 -9.79
N LEU A 210 -6.87 20.42 -10.24
CA LEU A 210 -7.30 19.30 -9.44
C LEU A 210 -6.35 18.14 -9.68
N ILE A 211 -5.52 17.86 -8.67
CA ILE A 211 -4.46 16.87 -8.76
C ILE A 211 -4.95 15.53 -8.20
N PRO A 212 -4.91 14.43 -8.97
CA PRO A 212 -5.43 13.14 -8.52
C PRO A 212 -4.61 12.61 -7.35
N ILE A 213 -5.29 12.28 -6.26
CA ILE A 213 -4.69 11.71 -5.07
C ILE A 213 -4.80 10.20 -5.18
N THR A 214 -4.05 9.63 -6.12
CA THR A 214 -3.96 8.18 -6.30
C THR A 214 -2.52 7.75 -6.13
N TRP A 215 -2.30 6.51 -5.67
CA TRP A 215 -0.94 5.98 -5.49
C TRP A 215 -0.13 6.10 -6.78
N LYS A 216 -0.74 5.71 -7.91
CA LYS A 216 -0.12 5.80 -9.23
C LYS A 216 0.33 7.23 -9.54
N TYR A 217 -0.54 8.22 -9.34
CA TYR A 217 -0.19 9.61 -9.59
C TYR A 217 0.93 10.11 -8.65
N LEU A 218 0.84 9.82 -7.35
CA LEU A 218 1.86 10.23 -6.38
C LEU A 218 3.21 9.60 -6.74
N TYR A 219 3.23 8.32 -7.07
CA TYR A 219 4.42 7.60 -7.50
C TYR A 219 5.03 8.18 -8.79
N GLU A 220 4.22 8.39 -9.83
CA GLU A 220 4.69 9.01 -11.08
C GLU A 220 5.18 10.45 -10.86
N SER A 221 4.50 11.23 -10.01
CA SER A 221 4.92 12.59 -9.65
C SER A 221 6.24 12.61 -8.90
N LEU A 222 6.45 11.68 -7.96
CA LEU A 222 7.70 11.52 -7.22
C LEU A 222 8.84 11.14 -8.17
N ASN A 223 8.67 10.14 -9.03
CA ASN A 223 9.69 9.75 -10.01
C ASN A 223 10.00 10.88 -10.99
N ASN A 224 9.00 11.64 -11.44
CA ASN A 224 9.22 12.80 -12.29
C ASN A 224 10.02 13.90 -11.57
N LYS A 225 9.70 14.19 -10.31
CA LYS A 225 10.45 15.15 -9.48
C LYS A 225 11.86 14.68 -9.19
N GLU A 226 12.07 13.39 -8.92
CA GLU A 226 13.38 12.78 -8.76
C GLU A 226 14.21 12.93 -10.04
N ASN A 227 13.62 12.60 -11.20
CA ASN A 227 14.27 12.79 -12.49
C ASN A 227 14.60 14.26 -12.79
N GLN A 228 13.71 15.19 -12.46
CA GLN A 228 13.97 16.63 -12.56
C GLN A 228 15.08 17.08 -11.63
N LEU A 229 15.11 16.58 -10.39
CA LEU A 229 16.17 16.86 -9.42
C LEU A 229 17.52 16.33 -9.95
N ILE A 230 17.55 15.11 -10.48
CA ILE A 230 18.73 14.52 -11.12
C ILE A 230 19.16 15.36 -12.32
N GLN A 231 18.24 15.82 -13.18
CA GLN A 231 18.57 16.70 -14.30
C GLN A 231 19.11 18.06 -13.85
N ASN A 232 18.51 18.67 -12.82
CA ASN A 232 18.98 19.93 -12.25
C ASN A 232 20.35 19.75 -11.59
N LEU A 233 20.57 18.65 -10.87
CA LEU A 233 21.87 18.27 -10.33
C LEU A 233 22.89 18.06 -11.45
N ASN A 234 22.54 17.37 -12.53
CA ASN A 234 23.42 17.19 -13.69
C ASN A 234 23.70 18.51 -14.44
N GLY A 235 22.76 19.46 -14.40
CA GLY A 235 22.92 20.81 -14.92
C GLY A 235 23.80 21.69 -14.05
N ILE A 236 23.73 21.55 -12.73
CA ILE A 236 24.55 22.28 -11.74
C ILE A 236 25.96 21.70 -11.65
N LEU A 237 26.06 20.37 -11.62
CA LEU A 237 27.32 19.62 -11.60
C LEU A 237 27.94 19.51 -12.99
N GLY A 238 27.39 20.21 -14.00
CA GLY A 238 27.83 20.25 -15.39
C GLY A 238 28.42 18.92 -15.80
N GLN A 239 27.55 17.94 -16.15
CA GLN A 239 27.81 16.57 -16.64
C GLN A 239 29.26 16.12 -16.53
N ASN A 240 29.65 14.98 -15.97
CA ASN A 240 31.03 14.50 -16.14
C ASN A 240 31.47 14.61 -17.63
N ASN A 241 32.24 15.66 -17.95
CA ASN A 241 32.42 16.16 -19.31
C ASN A 241 33.66 15.54 -19.96
N GLY A 242 34.25 14.57 -19.26
CA GLY A 242 35.45 13.87 -19.64
C GLY A 242 36.31 13.56 -18.43
N GLU A 243 37.21 12.61 -18.61
CA GLU A 243 38.25 12.30 -17.65
C GLU A 243 39.56 12.93 -18.14
N PHE A 244 40.35 13.48 -17.22
CA PHE A 244 41.72 13.87 -17.56
C PHE A 244 42.51 12.63 -18.02
N PRO A 245 43.30 12.71 -19.11
CA PRO A 245 43.58 13.91 -19.91
C PRO A 245 42.44 14.31 -20.87
N VAL A 246 42.11 15.60 -20.91
CA VAL A 246 41.10 16.15 -21.85
C VAL A 246 41.77 16.95 -22.96
N GLU A 247 41.31 16.82 -24.19
CA GLU A 247 41.86 17.57 -25.34
C GLU A 247 41.46 19.05 -25.32
N GLN A 248 40.28 19.35 -24.77
CA GLN A 248 39.77 20.70 -24.50
C GLN A 248 38.88 20.66 -23.27
N ALA A 249 38.79 21.78 -22.55
CA ALA A 249 37.88 21.94 -21.42
C ALA A 249 36.99 23.17 -21.61
N VAL A 250 35.75 23.10 -21.15
CA VAL A 250 34.78 24.22 -21.23
C VAL A 250 34.58 24.76 -19.82
N ALA A 251 34.55 26.08 -19.66
CA ALA A 251 34.24 26.70 -18.37
C ALA A 251 32.86 26.24 -17.89
N ARG A 252 32.73 26.08 -16.57
CA ARG A 252 31.53 25.62 -15.85
C ARG A 252 31.19 24.14 -15.97
N ASN A 253 32.04 23.36 -16.61
CA ASN A 253 31.93 21.91 -16.73
C ASN A 253 32.75 21.18 -15.67
N VAL A 254 32.40 19.93 -15.36
CA VAL A 254 33.10 19.11 -14.36
C VAL A 254 33.86 17.96 -15.03
N TYR A 255 35.09 17.74 -14.60
CA TYR A 255 36.00 16.74 -15.14
C TYR A 255 36.53 15.84 -14.04
N TYR A 256 36.63 14.53 -14.30
CA TYR A 256 37.14 13.56 -13.34
C TYR A 256 38.65 13.34 -13.53
N PHE A 257 39.43 13.30 -12.45
CA PHE A 257 40.84 12.93 -12.50
C PHE A 257 41.06 11.54 -11.88
N PRO A 258 41.27 10.48 -12.70
CA PRO A 258 41.34 9.11 -12.20
C PRO A 258 42.45 8.87 -11.17
N ARG A 259 43.57 9.61 -11.29
CA ARG A 259 44.76 9.40 -10.45
C ARG A 259 44.54 9.72 -8.97
N ASN A 260 43.63 10.64 -8.66
CA ASN A 260 43.31 10.99 -7.27
C ASN A 260 41.81 10.84 -6.93
N GLN A 261 41.03 10.26 -7.84
CA GLN A 261 39.61 9.94 -7.67
C GLN A 261 38.75 11.16 -7.29
N LYS A 262 39.12 12.35 -7.76
CA LYS A 262 38.39 13.60 -7.48
C LYS A 262 37.80 14.21 -8.74
N TYR A 263 36.70 14.93 -8.55
CA TYR A 263 36.08 15.76 -9.57
C TYR A 263 36.57 17.22 -9.45
N TYR A 264 36.68 17.87 -10.61
CA TYR A 264 37.22 19.21 -10.77
C TYR A 264 36.29 20.07 -11.63
N TYR A 265 35.88 21.22 -11.10
CA TYR A 265 35.10 22.22 -11.81
C TYR A 265 36.02 23.14 -12.62
N CYS A 266 35.77 23.27 -13.92
CA CYS A 266 36.55 24.13 -14.81
C CYS A 266 36.13 25.60 -14.64
N LEU A 267 37.03 26.43 -14.12
CA LEU A 267 36.81 27.87 -13.94
C LEU A 267 36.91 28.63 -15.27
N LYS A 268 37.71 28.11 -16.21
CA LYS A 268 38.02 28.78 -17.49
C LYS A 268 38.29 27.79 -18.62
N SER A 269 37.62 27.98 -19.76
CA SER A 269 37.76 27.11 -20.94
C SER A 269 39.21 27.01 -21.42
N GLN A 270 39.64 25.81 -21.79
CA GLN A 270 40.96 25.45 -22.30
C GLN A 270 40.82 24.90 -23.72
N THR A 271 41.56 25.47 -24.68
CA THR A 271 41.51 25.06 -26.09
C THR A 271 42.60 24.05 -26.45
N SER A 272 43.47 23.70 -25.51
CA SER A 272 44.58 22.76 -25.66
C SER A 272 44.48 21.62 -24.64
N ARG A 273 45.20 20.53 -24.91
CA ARG A 273 45.18 19.32 -24.09
C ARG A 273 45.65 19.58 -22.67
N VAL A 274 44.82 19.23 -21.70
CA VAL A 274 45.11 19.32 -20.26
C VAL A 274 45.20 17.92 -19.68
N SER A 275 46.39 17.53 -19.21
CA SER A 275 46.63 16.16 -18.73
C SER A 275 46.35 15.94 -17.24
N VAL A 276 46.42 17.01 -16.46
CA VAL A 276 46.14 17.02 -15.02
C VAL A 276 45.46 18.35 -14.67
N PRO A 277 44.61 18.40 -13.63
CA PRO A 277 44.00 19.65 -13.17
C PRO A 277 45.07 20.71 -12.86
N ASN A 278 44.88 21.91 -13.39
CA ASN A 278 45.77 23.06 -13.18
C ASN A 278 45.03 24.18 -12.41
N ALA A 279 45.60 25.40 -12.38
CA ALA A 279 45.01 26.53 -11.65
C ALA A 279 43.63 26.98 -12.18
N ASP A 280 43.24 26.58 -13.39
CA ASP A 280 41.92 26.88 -13.97
C ASP A 280 40.86 25.84 -13.57
N PHE A 281 41.16 24.93 -12.64
CA PHE A 281 40.24 23.92 -12.13
C PHE A 281 40.16 23.96 -10.60
N GLU A 282 38.94 23.93 -10.07
CA GLU A 282 38.66 23.90 -8.63
C GLU A 282 38.19 22.49 -8.21
N GLY A 283 38.80 21.94 -7.16
CA GLY A 283 38.42 20.61 -6.66
C GLY A 283 37.09 20.63 -5.93
N ILE A 284 36.19 19.71 -6.27
CA ILE A 284 34.89 19.56 -5.61
C ILE A 284 35.05 18.64 -4.40
N ILE A 285 35.01 19.20 -3.20
CA ILE A 285 35.35 18.50 -1.94
C ILE A 285 34.30 17.46 -1.51
N TYR A 286 33.07 17.55 -2.03
CA TYR A 286 31.94 16.71 -1.58
C TYR A 286 31.54 15.57 -2.53
N LEU A 287 32.28 15.35 -3.62
CA LEU A 287 32.06 14.25 -4.56
C LEU A 287 33.33 13.42 -4.65
N SER A 288 33.53 12.49 -3.72
CA SER A 288 34.50 11.40 -3.89
C SER A 288 33.74 10.14 -4.26
N LYS A 289 34.14 9.46 -5.33
CA LYS A 289 33.66 8.10 -5.61
C LYS A 289 34.17 7.20 -4.48
N SER A 290 33.26 6.66 -3.66
CA SER A 290 33.55 5.57 -2.72
C SER A 290 33.84 4.28 -3.48
#